data_AF-A0A413DSZ4-F1
#
_entry.id   AF-A0A413DSZ4-F1
#
_cell.length_a   1.000
_cell.length_b   1.000
_cell.length_c   1.000
_cell.angle_alpha   90.00
_cell.angle_beta   90.00
_cell.angle_gamma   90.00
#
_symmetry.space_group_name_H-M   'P 1'
#
loop_
_entity.id
_entity.type
_entity.pdbx_description
1 polymer ?
#
loop_
_entity_poly.entity_id
_entity_poly.type
_entity_poly.pdbx_seq_one_letter_code
_entity_poly.pdbx_strand_id
1 'polypeptide(L)'
;MREVVFHKGANLISDTFESDRHNKVGKTTFLKLIDVLLGASGKVGLYKDDETNSVNEELRDIINEKRVVGEMTLVNSFERLSDHNVELKVELFPRGKYFFDGEKVSAKQYRELLGETLFAVSSNKPTFRQLIKSFVRISLSGDDYSFLRTLPRASIADYRAVYNYLFDISDAELDARLAELNRELNKLKESAKQYRRLAGIEDEEQLTQVGVALDRECQRAESRLNDVLDADEFKANREAIEEARSQYARLCSELAEIEFRMERNAESIERAKKEIVKQADLSLSRSFYDEVCSLIPSVNKTFEDMVAFNRAFCENEIAYFQEVGAELESERVGIQAKLAAFSVENSRYLSLIDGDAMSEYENLLGECMRLRQEMGRNTEVLSTLQGYDERIKTLESQIASLSDGGEERESSNSSHQDMMNSFNYYFTPMANAVNGERPILTYSTATDKFPVAITDLNGSSTGTRKSLLAVYDLSYQEFAIANKIEAPRFVVQGVVENVEGEDLKKIVDIANSINCQFIVAVLKEKLDSSQIPQNAQDSMCILELSKQDKLFQGPTVEANERGRGLG
;
A
#
# COMPACT_ATOMS: atom_id res chain seq x y z
N MET A 1 30.30 28.49 -16.81
CA MET A 1 29.34 28.45 -15.69
C MET A 1 28.12 29.29 -16.05
N ARG A 2 26.90 28.80 -15.81
CA ARG A 2 25.65 29.57 -15.98
C ARG A 2 25.06 29.83 -14.60
N GLU A 3 24.79 31.08 -14.30
CA GLU A 3 24.15 31.51 -13.05
C GLU A 3 22.79 32.11 -13.39
N VAL A 4 21.77 31.77 -12.62
CA VAL A 4 20.39 32.24 -12.81
C VAL A 4 19.89 32.72 -11.46
N VAL A 5 19.52 33.99 -11.38
CA VAL A 5 19.01 34.61 -10.15
C VAL A 5 17.50 34.65 -10.23
N PHE A 6 16.84 33.93 -9.32
CA PHE A 6 15.40 33.94 -9.21
C PHE A 6 14.92 35.09 -8.33
N HIS A 7 13.68 35.51 -8.53
CA HIS A 7 13.02 36.53 -7.72
C HIS A 7 11.58 36.13 -7.38
N LYS A 8 10.92 36.92 -6.53
CA LYS A 8 9.48 36.79 -6.25
C LYS A 8 8.67 37.20 -7.49
N GLY A 9 7.54 36.54 -7.72
CA GLY A 9 6.68 36.77 -8.89
C GLY A 9 7.05 35.92 -10.09
N ALA A 10 6.76 36.43 -11.29
CA ALA A 10 6.97 35.71 -12.55
C ALA A 10 8.46 35.67 -12.95
N ASN A 11 8.99 34.46 -13.14
CA ASN A 11 10.35 34.19 -13.58
C ASN A 11 10.28 33.49 -14.95
N LEU A 12 10.55 34.23 -16.02
CA LEU A 12 10.37 33.80 -17.40
C LEU A 12 11.66 33.19 -17.96
N ILE A 13 11.50 32.07 -18.66
CA ILE A 13 12.56 31.44 -19.46
C ILE A 13 12.12 31.52 -20.93
N SER A 14 12.84 32.29 -21.74
CA SER A 14 12.46 32.58 -23.12
C SER A 14 13.55 32.21 -24.14
N ASP A 15 13.16 32.17 -25.41
CA ASP A 15 14.03 31.95 -26.55
C ASP A 15 14.23 33.23 -27.37
N THR A 16 15.36 33.34 -28.09
CA THR A 16 15.55 34.42 -29.07
C THR A 16 14.80 34.13 -30.38
N PHE A 17 14.27 35.17 -31.05
CA PHE A 17 13.50 35.08 -32.30
C PHE A 17 14.16 34.28 -33.45
N GLU A 18 15.50 34.22 -33.53
CA GLU A 18 16.23 33.60 -34.66
C GLU A 18 16.29 32.06 -34.64
N SER A 19 15.37 31.40 -33.94
CA SER A 19 15.35 29.94 -33.86
C SER A 19 14.34 29.34 -34.84
N ASP A 20 14.79 28.98 -36.06
CA ASP A 20 14.00 28.21 -37.07
C ASP A 20 13.45 26.85 -36.56
N ARG A 21 13.70 26.51 -35.29
CA ARG A 21 13.15 25.40 -34.53
C ARG A 21 12.98 25.85 -33.06
N HIS A 22 11.87 26.52 -32.77
CA HIS A 22 11.47 27.02 -31.45
C HIS A 22 11.59 26.01 -30.28
N ASN A 23 11.69 24.70 -30.57
CA ASN A 23 11.64 23.62 -29.57
C ASN A 23 13.00 23.01 -29.15
N LYS A 24 14.17 23.55 -29.54
CA LYS A 24 15.48 22.88 -29.28
C LYS A 24 16.57 23.71 -28.60
N VAL A 25 16.27 24.89 -28.07
CA VAL A 25 17.29 25.74 -27.40
C VAL A 25 17.57 25.35 -25.93
N GLY A 26 16.71 24.54 -25.31
CA GLY A 26 16.95 23.96 -23.98
C GLY A 26 16.07 24.49 -22.83
N LYS A 27 14.98 25.21 -23.11
CA LYS A 27 14.03 25.71 -22.08
C LYS A 27 13.49 24.57 -21.20
N THR A 28 12.94 23.53 -21.82
CA THR A 28 12.46 22.33 -21.11
C THR A 28 13.59 21.60 -20.38
N THR A 29 14.82 21.61 -20.92
CA THR A 29 16.00 21.04 -20.26
C THR A 29 16.34 21.78 -18.96
N PHE A 30 16.18 23.11 -18.93
CA PHE A 30 16.34 23.89 -17.70
C PHE A 30 15.29 23.54 -16.64
N LEU A 31 14.01 23.42 -17.03
CA LEU A 31 12.96 22.98 -16.10
C LEU A 31 13.22 21.56 -15.56
N LYS A 32 13.70 20.65 -16.43
CA LYS A 32 14.13 19.29 -16.04
C LYS A 32 15.33 19.33 -15.09
N LEU A 33 16.25 20.29 -15.24
CA LEU A 33 17.35 20.48 -14.30
C LEU A 33 16.84 20.85 -12.91
N ILE A 34 15.83 21.72 -12.81
CA ILE A 34 15.16 22.04 -11.55
C ILE A 34 14.53 20.77 -10.94
N ASP A 35 13.81 19.95 -11.70
CA ASP A 35 13.23 18.69 -11.19
C ASP A 35 14.29 17.67 -10.74
N VAL A 36 15.45 17.62 -11.42
CA VAL A 36 16.61 16.79 -11.02
C VAL A 36 17.20 17.28 -9.69
N LEU A 37 17.36 18.60 -9.52
CA LEU A 37 17.82 19.20 -8.27
C LEU A 37 16.81 18.98 -7.14
N LEU A 38 15.52 18.89 -7.46
CA LEU A 38 14.45 18.47 -6.54
C LEU A 38 14.30 16.94 -6.46
N GLY A 39 15.31 16.15 -6.83
CA GLY A 39 15.39 14.72 -6.51
C GLY A 39 14.77 13.75 -7.53
N ALA A 40 14.50 14.16 -8.77
CA ALA A 40 14.10 13.24 -9.84
C ALA A 40 15.16 12.14 -10.07
N SER A 41 14.71 10.91 -10.31
CA SER A 41 15.57 9.71 -10.42
C SER A 41 16.33 9.61 -11.75
N GLY A 42 15.86 10.26 -12.80
CA GLY A 42 16.42 10.15 -14.15
C GLY A 42 17.24 11.36 -14.57
N LYS A 43 18.53 11.41 -14.22
CA LYS A 43 19.49 12.36 -14.83
C LYS A 43 19.52 12.23 -16.35
N VAL A 44 19.26 11.00 -16.83
CA VAL A 44 19.08 10.65 -18.24
C VAL A 44 17.97 11.48 -18.90
N GLY A 45 16.91 11.86 -18.17
CA GLY A 45 15.80 12.64 -18.71
C GLY A 45 16.20 14.04 -19.18
N LEU A 46 17.38 14.56 -18.78
CA LEU A 46 17.92 15.82 -19.28
C LEU A 46 18.25 15.77 -20.77
N TYR A 47 18.74 14.62 -21.24
CA TYR A 47 19.20 14.43 -22.62
C TYR A 47 18.48 13.31 -23.37
N LYS A 48 17.56 12.59 -22.71
CA LYS A 48 16.64 11.64 -23.35
C LYS A 48 15.22 12.21 -23.35
N ASP A 49 14.57 12.08 -24.49
CA ASP A 49 13.17 12.40 -24.67
C ASP A 49 12.31 11.14 -24.47
N ASP A 50 11.39 11.16 -23.51
CA ASP A 50 10.60 9.98 -23.14
C ASP A 50 9.48 9.66 -24.14
N GLU A 51 9.03 10.64 -24.95
CA GLU A 51 7.97 10.45 -25.95
C GLU A 51 8.52 9.83 -27.23
N THR A 52 9.66 10.33 -27.70
CA THR A 52 10.30 9.90 -28.95
C THR A 52 11.38 8.84 -28.74
N ASN A 53 11.75 8.55 -27.48
CA ASN A 53 12.94 7.77 -27.10
C ASN A 53 14.25 8.30 -27.71
N SER A 54 14.26 9.51 -28.26
CA SER A 54 15.46 10.10 -28.86
C SER A 54 16.45 10.57 -27.79
N VAL A 55 17.74 10.51 -28.13
CA VAL A 55 18.84 10.91 -27.23
C VAL A 55 19.59 12.08 -27.87
N ASN A 56 19.72 13.17 -27.14
CA ASN A 56 20.61 14.27 -27.48
C ASN A 56 22.04 13.91 -27.04
N GLU A 57 22.80 13.30 -27.96
CA GLU A 57 24.16 12.85 -27.69
C GLU A 57 25.12 13.99 -27.35
N GLU A 58 25.02 15.13 -28.05
CA GLU A 58 25.82 16.34 -27.77
C GLU A 58 25.67 16.76 -26.31
N LEU A 59 24.42 16.85 -25.81
CA LEU A 59 24.15 17.23 -24.42
C LEU A 59 24.66 16.19 -23.42
N ARG A 60 24.47 14.90 -23.72
CA ARG A 60 24.98 13.79 -22.90
C ARG A 60 26.49 13.88 -22.75
N ASP A 61 27.19 14.08 -23.86
CA ASP A 61 28.64 14.07 -23.92
C ASP A 61 29.21 15.29 -23.17
N ILE A 62 28.59 16.48 -23.32
CA ILE A 62 28.93 17.67 -22.51
C ILE A 62 28.81 17.39 -21.01
N ILE A 63 27.68 16.82 -20.57
CA ILE A 63 27.44 16.51 -19.15
C ILE A 63 28.51 15.57 -18.60
N ASN A 64 28.89 14.57 -19.39
CA ASN A 64 29.84 13.54 -18.99
C ASN A 64 31.29 14.03 -19.02
N GLU A 65 31.71 14.64 -20.12
CA GLU A 65 33.10 15.06 -20.35
C GLU A 65 33.47 16.25 -19.45
N LYS A 66 32.59 17.25 -19.34
CA LYS A 66 32.82 18.41 -18.47
C LYS A 66 32.46 18.15 -17.01
N ARG A 67 31.96 16.95 -16.69
CA ARG A 67 31.49 16.56 -15.35
C ARG A 67 30.56 17.61 -14.73
N VAL A 68 29.51 17.97 -15.47
CA VAL A 68 28.62 19.07 -15.10
C VAL A 68 27.94 18.82 -13.75
N VAL A 69 27.87 19.87 -12.95
CA VAL A 69 27.21 19.91 -11.64
C VAL A 69 26.10 20.95 -11.69
N GLY A 70 24.93 20.62 -11.15
CA GLY A 70 23.86 21.59 -10.87
C GLY A 70 23.87 21.96 -9.39
N GLU A 71 23.70 23.25 -9.10
CA GLU A 71 23.62 23.80 -7.75
C GLU A 71 22.38 24.70 -7.66
N MET A 72 21.68 24.66 -6.54
CA MET A 72 20.48 25.48 -6.26
C MET A 72 20.41 25.79 -4.77
N THR A 73 20.09 27.03 -4.44
CA THR A 73 19.87 27.45 -3.06
C THR A 73 18.39 27.68 -2.83
N LEU A 74 17.81 26.94 -1.88
CA LEU A 74 16.46 27.20 -1.39
C LEU A 74 16.53 28.21 -0.25
N VAL A 75 15.67 29.21 -0.29
CA VAL A 75 15.60 30.29 0.72
C VAL A 75 14.18 30.42 1.26
N ASN A 76 14.07 30.74 2.54
CA ASN A 76 12.78 30.98 3.19
C ASN A 76 12.18 32.35 2.86
N SER A 77 13.00 33.31 2.42
CA SER A 77 12.57 34.66 2.04
C SER A 77 13.56 35.33 1.09
N PHE A 78 13.05 36.06 0.11
CA PHE A 78 13.86 36.96 -0.75
C PHE A 78 14.12 38.33 -0.10
N GLU A 79 13.31 38.71 0.89
CA GLU A 79 13.35 40.04 1.51
C GLU A 79 14.19 40.06 2.79
N ARG A 80 14.31 38.91 3.47
CA ARG A 80 15.08 38.77 4.71
C ARG A 80 16.20 37.77 4.50
N LEU A 81 17.44 38.20 4.75
CA LEU A 81 18.58 37.31 4.88
C LEU A 81 18.27 36.32 6.02
N SER A 82 18.19 35.05 5.67
CA SER A 82 17.92 33.94 6.56
C SER A 82 19.21 33.15 6.73
N ASP A 83 19.52 32.75 7.96
CA ASP A 83 20.65 31.84 8.25
C ASP A 83 20.34 30.39 7.84
N HIS A 84 19.11 30.11 7.41
CA HIS A 84 18.59 28.78 7.07
C HIS A 84 18.36 28.65 5.56
N ASN A 85 19.41 28.91 4.77
CA ASN A 85 19.38 28.60 3.34
C ASN A 85 19.83 27.16 3.16
N VAL A 86 19.16 26.43 2.27
CA VAL A 86 19.51 25.05 1.95
C VAL A 86 20.24 25.01 0.63
N GLU A 87 21.48 24.52 0.64
CA GLU A 87 22.31 24.36 -0.54
C GLU A 87 22.16 22.95 -1.12
N LEU A 88 21.61 22.88 -2.32
CA LEU A 88 21.40 21.65 -3.07
C LEU A 88 22.44 21.52 -4.17
N LYS A 89 23.08 20.36 -4.26
CA LYS A 89 24.05 20.09 -5.31
C LYS A 89 23.94 18.66 -5.83
N VAL A 90 23.88 18.54 -7.16
CA VAL A 90 23.77 17.25 -7.86
C VAL A 90 24.79 17.18 -8.98
N GLU A 91 25.66 16.17 -8.92
CA GLU A 91 26.56 15.82 -10.03
C GLU A 91 25.74 15.15 -11.15
N LEU A 92 25.66 15.75 -12.33
CA LEU A 92 24.72 15.32 -13.38
C LEU A 92 25.21 14.11 -14.21
N PHE A 93 26.51 13.81 -14.16
CA PHE A 93 27.14 12.70 -14.87
C PHE A 93 26.83 11.32 -14.23
N PRO A 94 27.05 10.20 -14.95
CA PRO A 94 26.86 8.84 -14.45
C PRO A 94 27.59 8.58 -13.13
N ARG A 95 26.91 7.94 -12.18
CA ARG A 95 27.38 7.73 -10.79
C ARG A 95 27.65 9.02 -10.02
N GLY A 96 27.14 10.16 -10.51
CA GLY A 96 27.20 11.42 -9.78
C GLY A 96 26.44 11.35 -8.46
N LYS A 97 26.98 12.03 -7.46
CA LYS A 97 26.51 12.08 -6.07
C LYS A 97 25.49 13.21 -5.86
N TYR A 98 24.83 13.15 -4.72
CA TYR A 98 23.91 14.16 -4.21
C TYR A 98 24.53 14.78 -2.97
N PHE A 99 24.37 16.09 -2.81
CA PHE A 99 24.86 16.84 -1.67
C PHE A 99 23.75 17.77 -1.17
N PHE A 100 23.57 17.81 0.14
CA PHE A 100 22.58 18.64 0.83
C PHE A 100 23.35 19.40 1.92
N ASP A 101 23.36 20.73 1.86
CA ASP A 101 24.19 21.60 2.70
C ASP A 101 25.67 21.20 2.72
N GLY A 102 26.20 20.89 1.53
CA GLY A 102 27.58 20.45 1.33
C GLY A 102 27.87 19.00 1.72
N GLU A 103 26.99 18.35 2.48
CA GLU A 103 27.15 16.97 2.92
C GLU A 103 26.71 15.95 1.87
N LYS A 104 27.56 14.95 1.62
CA LYS A 104 27.27 13.90 0.63
C LYS A 104 26.24 12.91 1.19
N VAL A 105 25.09 12.81 0.53
CA VAL A 105 23.98 11.93 0.96
C VAL A 105 23.58 10.91 -0.11
N SER A 106 22.84 9.88 0.32
CA SER A 106 22.21 8.95 -0.62
C SER A 106 21.04 9.61 -1.34
N ALA A 107 20.65 9.10 -2.52
CA ALA A 107 19.49 9.63 -3.25
C ALA A 107 18.15 9.44 -2.48
N LYS A 108 18.09 8.48 -1.56
CA LYS A 108 16.93 8.28 -0.69
C LYS A 108 16.89 9.38 0.38
N GLN A 109 17.97 9.52 1.13
CA GLN A 109 18.12 10.53 2.18
C GLN A 109 17.97 11.95 1.64
N TYR A 110 18.49 12.23 0.45
CA TYR A 110 18.30 13.52 -0.23
C TYR A 110 16.81 13.88 -0.42
N ARG A 111 15.96 12.89 -0.74
CA ARG A 111 14.50 13.10 -0.89
C ARG A 111 13.78 13.20 0.44
N GLU A 112 14.25 12.50 1.47
CA GLU A 112 13.73 12.61 2.84
C GLU A 112 13.98 14.04 3.36
N LEU A 113 15.22 14.54 3.27
CA LEU A 113 15.58 15.91 3.64
C LEU A 113 14.80 16.99 2.88
N LEU A 114 14.60 16.79 1.56
CA LEU A 114 13.75 17.69 0.77
C LEU A 114 12.28 17.65 1.20
N GLY A 115 11.77 16.48 1.60
CA GLY A 115 10.41 16.33 2.13
C GLY A 115 10.21 17.06 3.44
N GLU A 116 11.18 16.97 4.35
CA GLU A 116 11.19 17.71 5.61
C GLU A 116 11.28 19.22 5.36
N THR A 117 12.17 19.65 4.45
CA THR A 117 12.42 21.08 4.19
C THR A 117 11.26 21.78 3.49
N LEU A 118 10.58 21.12 2.56
CA LEU A 118 9.58 21.76 1.70
C LEU A 118 8.13 21.49 2.12
N PHE A 119 7.90 20.43 2.88
CA PHE A 119 6.56 19.96 3.26
C PHE A 119 6.47 19.56 4.75
N ALA A 120 7.54 19.63 5.54
CA ALA A 120 7.56 19.05 6.89
C ALA A 120 7.07 17.58 6.95
N VAL A 121 7.26 16.82 5.86
CA VAL A 121 6.86 15.41 5.79
C VAL A 121 8.07 14.52 6.07
N SER A 122 7.96 13.74 7.13
CA SER A 122 8.87 12.63 7.47
C SER A 122 8.27 11.25 7.17
N SER A 123 7.03 11.20 6.68
CA SER A 123 6.29 9.95 6.44
C SER A 123 6.56 9.36 5.05
N ASN A 124 6.30 8.06 4.90
CA ASN A 124 6.45 7.35 3.61
C ASN A 124 5.27 7.54 2.65
N LYS A 125 4.16 8.15 3.08
CA LYS A 125 2.95 8.32 2.25
C LYS A 125 2.20 9.62 2.61
N PRO A 126 2.01 10.55 1.66
CA PRO A 126 2.62 10.57 0.33
C PRO A 126 4.14 10.80 0.42
N THR A 127 4.90 10.22 -0.52
CA THR A 127 6.34 10.50 -0.61
C THR A 127 6.58 11.92 -1.10
N PHE A 128 7.73 12.52 -0.75
CA PHE A 128 8.15 13.82 -1.29
C PHE A 128 8.05 13.90 -2.82
N ARG A 129 8.44 12.84 -3.53
CA ARG A 129 8.38 12.81 -5.01
C ARG A 129 6.96 12.76 -5.55
N GLN A 130 5.98 12.28 -4.79
CA GLN A 130 4.57 12.38 -5.15
C GLN A 130 4.05 13.81 -4.92
N LEU A 131 4.43 14.46 -3.81
CA LEU A 131 4.02 15.83 -3.50
C LEU A 131 4.58 16.87 -4.46
N ILE A 132 5.90 16.86 -4.70
CA ILE A 132 6.57 17.90 -5.50
C ILE A 132 6.10 17.93 -6.96
N LYS A 133 5.51 16.84 -7.46
CA LYS A 133 4.93 16.77 -8.81
C LYS A 133 3.68 17.63 -8.99
N SER A 134 3.05 18.08 -7.91
CA SER A 134 2.00 19.10 -7.97
C SER A 134 2.54 20.52 -8.17
N PHE A 135 3.83 20.75 -7.93
CA PHE A 135 4.49 22.06 -8.06
C PHE A 135 5.46 22.12 -9.24
N VAL A 136 5.88 20.97 -9.78
CA VAL A 136 6.85 20.88 -10.90
C VAL A 136 6.24 20.12 -12.07
N ARG A 137 5.66 20.87 -13.02
CA ARG A 137 4.87 20.37 -14.16
C ARG A 137 5.58 20.65 -15.48
N ILE A 138 6.49 19.76 -15.85
CA ILE A 138 7.33 19.91 -17.06
C ILE A 138 6.60 19.45 -18.32
N SER A 139 5.92 18.31 -18.27
CA SER A 139 5.09 17.77 -19.35
C SER A 139 3.80 17.18 -18.78
N LEU A 140 2.72 17.27 -19.55
CA LEU A 140 1.43 16.65 -19.25
C LEU A 140 1.03 15.75 -20.41
N SER A 141 0.58 14.53 -20.09
CA SER A 141 0.04 13.58 -21.07
C SER A 141 -1.50 13.59 -21.00
N GLY A 142 -2.16 13.93 -22.11
CA GLY A 142 -3.63 13.84 -22.29
C GLY A 142 -4.39 15.16 -22.10
N ASP A 143 -5.66 15.20 -22.53
CA ASP A 143 -6.34 16.46 -22.87
C ASP A 143 -7.44 16.95 -21.89
N ASP A 144 -8.06 16.09 -21.04
CA ASP A 144 -9.32 16.47 -20.35
C ASP A 144 -9.20 16.86 -18.86
N TYR A 145 -8.57 16.03 -18.03
CA TYR A 145 -8.29 16.31 -16.60
C TYR A 145 -6.90 15.83 -16.18
N SER A 146 -6.04 15.59 -17.17
CA SER A 146 -4.68 15.07 -17.00
C SER A 146 -3.84 15.92 -16.05
N PHE A 147 -4.10 17.22 -15.97
CA PHE A 147 -3.35 18.11 -15.10
C PHE A 147 -3.61 17.90 -13.60
N LEU A 148 -4.75 17.33 -13.21
CA LEU A 148 -4.98 16.87 -11.84
C LEU A 148 -4.26 15.52 -11.58
N ARG A 149 -3.90 14.80 -12.64
CA ARG A 149 -3.22 13.49 -12.58
C ARG A 149 -1.71 13.63 -12.81
N THR A 150 -1.01 14.16 -11.81
CA THR A 150 0.42 14.48 -11.88
C THR A 150 1.38 13.31 -11.69
N LEU A 151 0.90 12.17 -11.21
CA LEU A 151 1.72 11.02 -10.84
C LEU A 151 1.75 9.95 -11.95
N PRO A 152 2.95 9.53 -12.41
CA PRO A 152 3.07 8.45 -13.38
C PRO A 152 2.76 7.10 -12.70
N ARG A 153 1.82 6.33 -13.27
CA ARG A 153 1.47 4.95 -12.81
C ARG A 153 1.15 4.86 -11.31
N ALA A 154 0.31 5.77 -10.81
CA ALA A 154 -0.14 5.79 -9.42
C ALA A 154 -1.56 5.25 -9.24
N SER A 155 -1.85 4.65 -8.09
CA SER A 155 -3.18 4.17 -7.72
C SER A 155 -4.08 5.33 -7.26
N ILE A 156 -5.39 5.09 -7.18
CA ILE A 156 -6.34 6.06 -6.61
C ILE A 156 -5.97 6.40 -5.15
N ALA A 157 -5.51 5.40 -4.39
CA ALA A 157 -5.04 5.59 -3.01
C ALA A 157 -3.83 6.53 -2.93
N ASP A 158 -2.88 6.43 -3.87
CA ASP A 158 -1.72 7.34 -3.93
C ASP A 158 -2.15 8.78 -4.20
N TYR A 159 -3.05 8.98 -5.17
CA TYR A 159 -3.60 10.31 -5.46
C TYR A 159 -4.36 10.87 -4.27
N ARG A 160 -5.16 10.04 -3.60
CA ARG A 160 -5.91 10.46 -2.42
C ARG A 160 -5.00 10.86 -1.28
N ALA A 161 -3.92 10.11 -1.01
CA ALA A 161 -2.92 10.51 -0.02
C ALA A 161 -2.29 11.87 -0.35
N VAL A 162 -1.97 12.12 -1.63
CA VAL A 162 -1.44 13.43 -2.07
C VAL A 162 -2.46 14.54 -1.87
N TYR A 163 -3.70 14.37 -2.34
CA TYR A 163 -4.72 15.42 -2.23
C TYR A 163 -5.16 15.66 -0.80
N ASN A 164 -5.24 14.62 0.03
CA ASN A 164 -5.51 14.76 1.45
C ASN A 164 -4.44 15.61 2.13
N TYR A 165 -3.17 15.31 1.85
CA TYR A 165 -2.07 16.10 2.38
C TYR A 165 -2.09 17.55 1.87
N LEU A 166 -2.23 17.75 0.55
CA LEU A 166 -2.19 19.09 -0.06
C LEU A 166 -3.32 20.00 0.40
N PHE A 167 -4.48 19.44 0.75
CA PHE A 167 -5.65 20.21 1.20
C PHE A 167 -5.88 20.11 2.70
N ASP A 168 -4.96 19.49 3.45
CA ASP A 168 -5.10 19.22 4.88
C ASP A 168 -6.43 18.52 5.24
N ILE A 169 -6.83 17.58 4.39
CA ILE A 169 -8.01 16.72 4.56
C ILE A 169 -7.52 15.43 5.23
N SER A 170 -7.27 15.48 6.53
CA SER A 170 -6.78 14.34 7.29
C SER A 170 -7.74 13.96 8.42
N ASP A 171 -8.11 12.69 8.47
CA ASP A 171 -8.34 11.99 9.73
C ASP A 171 -7.27 10.90 9.83
N ALA A 172 -6.09 11.29 10.32
CA ALA A 172 -4.92 10.43 10.40
C ALA A 172 -5.14 9.19 11.28
N GLU A 173 -6.08 9.27 12.23
CA GLU A 173 -6.46 8.16 13.09
C GLU A 173 -7.32 7.14 12.33
N LEU A 174 -8.26 7.62 11.53
CA LEU A 174 -9.11 6.79 10.67
C LEU A 174 -8.30 6.11 9.56
N ASP A 175 -7.37 6.81 8.91
CA ASP A 175 -6.50 6.22 7.88
C ASP A 175 -5.54 5.15 8.48
N ALA A 176 -5.00 5.38 9.67
CA ALA A 176 -4.18 4.39 10.39
C ALA A 176 -5.02 3.16 10.78
N ARG A 177 -6.24 3.38 11.24
CA ARG A 177 -7.16 2.30 11.64
C ARG A 177 -7.62 1.47 10.44
N LEU A 178 -7.94 2.10 9.32
CA LEU A 178 -8.22 1.39 8.06
C LEU A 178 -7.03 0.57 7.58
N ALA A 179 -5.81 1.10 7.69
CA ALA A 179 -4.61 0.37 7.31
C ALA A 179 -4.40 -0.88 8.19
N GLU A 180 -4.65 -0.79 9.49
CA GLU A 180 -4.50 -1.92 10.41
C GLU A 180 -5.58 -2.99 10.17
N LEU A 181 -6.85 -2.59 10.03
CA LEU A 181 -7.94 -3.53 9.71
C LEU A 181 -7.69 -4.28 8.39
N ASN A 182 -7.17 -3.59 7.37
CA ASN A 182 -6.81 -4.23 6.11
C ASN A 182 -5.63 -5.22 6.27
N ARG A 183 -4.66 -4.95 7.14
CA ARG A 183 -3.57 -5.90 7.45
C ARG A 183 -4.11 -7.14 8.16
N GLU A 184 -4.98 -6.95 9.16
CA GLU A 184 -5.63 -8.05 9.87
C GLU A 184 -6.46 -8.92 8.92
N LEU A 185 -7.28 -8.30 8.06
CA LEU A 185 -8.08 -9.01 7.05
C LEU A 185 -7.21 -9.87 6.13
N ASN A 186 -6.10 -9.33 5.64
CA ASN A 186 -5.18 -10.07 4.77
C ASN A 186 -4.50 -11.23 5.49
N LYS A 187 -4.03 -11.02 6.73
CA LYS A 187 -3.46 -12.10 7.56
C LYS A 187 -4.47 -13.21 7.80
N LEU A 188 -5.73 -12.85 8.08
CA LEU A 188 -6.81 -13.79 8.35
C LEU A 188 -7.17 -14.60 7.10
N LYS A 189 -7.28 -13.95 5.93
CA LYS A 189 -7.52 -14.62 4.63
C LYS A 189 -6.42 -15.61 4.27
N GLU A 190 -5.15 -15.25 4.48
CA GLU A 190 -4.03 -16.17 4.26
C GLU A 190 -4.02 -17.32 5.28
N SER A 191 -4.35 -17.07 6.54
CA SER A 191 -4.48 -18.11 7.57
C SER A 191 -5.57 -19.13 7.21
N ALA A 192 -6.74 -18.67 6.79
CA ALA A 192 -7.83 -19.53 6.33
C ALA A 192 -7.42 -20.39 5.12
N LYS A 193 -6.70 -19.79 4.16
CA LYS A 193 -6.18 -20.49 2.98
C LYS A 193 -5.14 -21.55 3.33
N GLN A 194 -4.24 -21.26 4.28
CA GLN A 194 -3.27 -22.23 4.77
C GLN A 194 -3.95 -23.38 5.51
N TYR A 195 -4.96 -23.08 6.34
CA TYR A 195 -5.73 -24.09 7.04
C TYR A 195 -6.45 -25.06 6.08
N ARG A 196 -7.13 -24.54 5.04
CA ARG A 196 -7.74 -25.39 3.98
C ARG A 196 -6.73 -26.35 3.35
N ARG A 197 -5.53 -25.87 3.04
CA ARG A 197 -4.46 -26.70 2.47
C ARG A 197 -3.98 -27.78 3.42
N LEU A 198 -3.79 -27.46 4.71
CA LEU A 198 -3.34 -28.42 5.73
C LEU A 198 -4.39 -29.50 6.00
N ALA A 199 -5.67 -29.13 5.97
CA ALA A 199 -6.78 -30.05 6.13
C ALA A 199 -7.11 -30.87 4.86
N GLY A 200 -6.39 -30.66 3.75
CA GLY A 200 -6.61 -31.36 2.48
C GLY A 200 -7.94 -31.02 1.80
N ILE A 201 -8.47 -29.82 2.04
CA ILE A 201 -9.79 -29.39 1.56
C ILE A 201 -9.65 -28.64 0.26
N GLU A 202 -10.19 -29.22 -0.81
CA GLU A 202 -10.38 -28.53 -2.08
C GLU A 202 -11.74 -27.81 -2.15
N ASP A 203 -12.77 -28.39 -1.51
CA ASP A 203 -14.14 -27.89 -1.55
C ASP A 203 -14.90 -28.19 -0.22
N GLU A 204 -15.40 -27.15 0.44
CA GLU A 204 -16.22 -27.27 1.67
C GLU A 204 -17.57 -27.94 1.41
N GLU A 205 -18.13 -27.77 0.21
CA GLU A 205 -19.42 -28.33 -0.15
C GLU A 205 -19.32 -29.86 -0.24
N GLN A 206 -18.18 -30.38 -0.73
CA GLN A 206 -17.87 -31.81 -0.72
C GLN A 206 -17.78 -32.36 0.70
N LEU A 207 -17.11 -31.66 1.63
CA LEU A 207 -17.03 -32.09 3.02
C LEU A 207 -18.40 -32.17 3.71
N THR A 208 -19.26 -31.20 3.41
CA THR A 208 -20.64 -31.20 3.92
C THR A 208 -21.41 -32.41 3.38
N GLN A 209 -21.26 -32.73 2.09
CA GLN A 209 -21.89 -33.91 1.47
C GLN A 209 -21.36 -35.23 2.05
N VAL A 210 -20.06 -35.33 2.31
CA VAL A 210 -19.45 -36.49 2.98
C VAL A 210 -20.02 -36.66 4.37
N GLY A 211 -20.18 -35.57 5.15
CA GLY A 211 -20.83 -35.62 6.46
C GLY A 211 -22.26 -36.19 6.41
N VAL A 212 -23.07 -35.77 5.44
CA VAL A 212 -24.44 -36.29 5.23
C VAL A 212 -24.44 -37.76 4.79
N ALA A 213 -23.46 -38.19 3.99
CA ALA A 213 -23.33 -39.57 3.57
C ALA A 213 -22.97 -40.50 4.75
N LEU A 214 -22.01 -40.08 5.59
CA LEU A 214 -21.61 -40.82 6.79
C LEU A 214 -22.76 -40.97 7.80
N ASP A 215 -23.57 -39.91 7.98
CA ASP A 215 -24.77 -39.96 8.84
C ASP A 215 -25.77 -41.03 8.37
N ARG A 216 -26.02 -41.10 7.05
CA ARG A 216 -26.90 -42.13 6.46
C ARG A 216 -26.35 -43.53 6.62
N GLU A 217 -25.03 -43.72 6.50
CA GLU A 217 -24.40 -45.02 6.74
C GLU A 217 -24.52 -45.42 8.22
N CYS A 218 -24.31 -44.48 9.15
CA CYS A 218 -24.47 -44.72 10.57
C CYS A 218 -25.91 -45.16 10.89
N GLN A 219 -26.92 -44.48 10.35
CA GLN A 219 -28.33 -44.85 10.54
C GLN A 219 -28.65 -46.25 9.98
N ARG A 220 -28.02 -46.66 8.85
CA ARG A 220 -28.21 -48.00 8.30
C ARG A 220 -27.57 -49.08 9.17
N ALA A 221 -26.36 -48.83 9.67
CA ALA A 221 -25.67 -49.75 10.57
C ALA A 221 -26.45 -49.90 11.88
N GLU A 222 -26.98 -48.81 12.44
CA GLU A 222 -27.86 -48.84 13.61
C GLU A 222 -29.17 -49.60 13.36
N SER A 223 -29.78 -49.46 12.17
CA SER A 223 -30.97 -50.24 11.81
C SER A 223 -30.67 -51.73 11.74
N ARG A 224 -29.55 -52.13 11.13
CA ARG A 224 -29.11 -53.54 11.07
C ARG A 224 -28.82 -54.08 12.46
N LEU A 225 -28.23 -53.26 13.34
CA LEU A 225 -27.98 -53.62 14.74
C LEU A 225 -29.28 -54.01 15.47
N ASN A 226 -30.41 -53.37 15.12
CA ASN A 226 -31.72 -53.66 15.69
C ASN A 226 -32.36 -54.94 15.11
N ASP A 227 -32.01 -55.31 13.87
CA ASP A 227 -32.63 -56.41 13.12
C ASP A 227 -31.98 -57.80 13.37
N VAL A 228 -30.87 -57.88 14.10
CA VAL A 228 -30.10 -59.11 14.39
C VAL A 228 -30.85 -60.09 15.34
N LEU A 229 -32.18 -60.03 15.49
CA LEU A 229 -32.94 -60.78 16.50
C LEU A 229 -34.07 -61.68 16.00
N ASP A 230 -34.16 -62.87 16.61
CA ASP A 230 -35.33 -63.77 16.59
C ASP A 230 -36.33 -63.39 17.72
N ALA A 231 -37.63 -63.43 17.42
CA ALA A 231 -38.66 -62.64 18.11
C ALA A 231 -39.21 -63.27 19.42
N ASP A 232 -38.99 -64.57 19.65
CA ASP A 232 -39.68 -65.30 20.72
C ASP A 232 -38.89 -65.41 22.04
N GLU A 233 -37.54 -65.44 22.01
CA GLU A 233 -36.72 -65.37 23.24
C GLU A 233 -36.53 -63.93 23.75
N PHE A 234 -36.58 -62.94 22.86
CA PHE A 234 -36.42 -61.53 23.21
C PHE A 234 -37.55 -61.02 24.11
N LYS A 235 -38.77 -61.54 23.95
CA LYS A 235 -39.93 -61.13 24.78
C LYS A 235 -39.82 -61.55 26.25
N ALA A 236 -39.12 -62.64 26.56
CA ALA A 236 -39.05 -63.18 27.92
C ALA A 236 -38.00 -62.48 28.81
N ASN A 237 -36.95 -61.91 28.21
CA ASN A 237 -35.82 -61.27 28.92
C ASN A 237 -35.57 -59.83 28.45
N ARG A 238 -36.54 -59.20 27.79
CA ARG A 238 -36.41 -57.92 27.09
C ARG A 238 -35.73 -56.82 27.90
N GLU A 239 -36.21 -56.55 29.11
CA GLU A 239 -35.69 -55.47 29.95
C GLU A 239 -34.24 -55.71 30.38
N ALA A 240 -33.89 -56.95 30.75
CA ALA A 240 -32.53 -57.32 31.13
C ALA A 240 -31.54 -57.28 29.94
N ILE A 241 -32.01 -57.63 28.74
CA ILE A 241 -31.21 -57.56 27.51
C ILE A 241 -31.03 -56.10 27.06
N GLU A 242 -32.09 -55.28 27.09
CA GLU A 242 -32.01 -53.85 26.78
C GLU A 242 -31.09 -53.11 27.75
N GLU A 243 -31.15 -53.43 29.05
CA GLU A 243 -30.28 -52.82 30.07
C GLU A 243 -28.81 -53.25 29.92
N ALA A 244 -28.56 -54.55 29.73
CA ALA A 244 -27.20 -55.07 29.50
C ALA A 244 -26.58 -54.48 28.22
N ARG A 245 -27.35 -54.36 27.14
CA ARG A 245 -26.90 -53.73 25.88
C ARG A 245 -26.64 -52.24 26.03
N SER A 246 -27.50 -51.52 26.74
CA SER A 246 -27.30 -50.08 27.00
C SER A 246 -25.99 -49.84 27.75
N GLN A 247 -25.71 -50.66 28.77
CA GLN A 247 -24.46 -50.58 29.53
C GLN A 247 -23.24 -51.00 28.68
N TYR A 248 -23.38 -52.04 27.85
CA TYR A 248 -22.33 -52.45 26.91
C TYR A 248 -22.01 -51.36 25.89
N ALA A 249 -23.03 -50.80 25.22
CA ALA A 249 -22.88 -49.72 24.26
C ALA A 249 -22.28 -48.45 24.87
N ARG A 250 -22.61 -48.17 26.14
CA ARG A 250 -22.00 -47.08 26.91
C ARG A 250 -20.51 -47.31 27.14
N LEU A 251 -20.12 -48.50 27.61
CA LEU A 251 -18.71 -48.84 27.83
C LEU A 251 -17.91 -48.80 26.52
N CYS A 252 -18.50 -49.30 25.43
CA CYS A 252 -17.89 -49.20 24.10
C CYS A 252 -17.77 -47.73 23.63
N SER A 253 -18.76 -46.87 23.92
CA SER A 253 -18.69 -45.45 23.57
C SER A 253 -17.62 -44.71 24.36
N GLU A 254 -17.52 -45.00 25.67
CA GLU A 254 -16.46 -44.46 26.53
C GLU A 254 -15.08 -44.90 26.03
N LEU A 255 -14.95 -46.14 25.55
CA LEU A 255 -13.71 -46.64 24.94
C LEU A 255 -13.36 -45.89 23.65
N ALA A 256 -14.33 -45.73 22.74
CA ALA A 256 -14.14 -45.02 21.48
C ALA A 256 -13.77 -43.54 21.68
N GLU A 257 -14.33 -42.87 22.69
CA GLU A 257 -13.96 -41.50 23.05
C GLU A 257 -12.51 -41.40 23.53
N ILE A 258 -12.07 -42.33 24.37
CA ILE A 258 -10.68 -42.41 24.83
C ILE A 258 -9.75 -42.64 23.63
N GLU A 259 -10.08 -43.57 22.73
CA GLU A 259 -9.28 -43.86 21.54
C GLU A 259 -9.18 -42.65 20.59
N PHE A 260 -10.28 -41.91 20.40
CA PHE A 260 -10.26 -40.67 19.63
C PHE A 260 -9.35 -39.61 20.26
N ARG A 261 -9.44 -39.41 21.58
CA ARG A 261 -8.56 -38.48 22.32
C ARG A 261 -7.08 -38.89 22.17
N MET A 262 -6.78 -40.18 22.22
CA MET A 262 -5.43 -40.70 21.99
C MET A 262 -4.91 -40.41 20.59
N GLU A 263 -5.75 -40.57 19.57
CA GLU A 263 -5.38 -40.28 18.18
C GLU A 263 -5.05 -38.79 17.99
N ARG A 264 -5.88 -37.88 18.52
CA ARG A 264 -5.63 -36.43 18.48
C ARG A 264 -4.36 -36.03 19.22
N ASN A 265 -4.10 -36.68 20.36
CA ASN A 265 -2.89 -36.48 21.13
C ASN A 265 -1.64 -36.89 20.32
N ALA A 266 -1.71 -38.03 19.62
CA ALA A 266 -0.63 -38.49 18.74
C ALA A 266 -0.38 -37.54 17.56
N GLU A 267 -1.44 -37.03 16.92
CA GLU A 267 -1.32 -36.01 15.86
C GLU A 267 -0.63 -34.73 16.36
N SER A 268 -0.93 -34.30 17.59
CA SER A 268 -0.32 -33.11 18.20
C SER A 268 1.17 -33.31 18.46
N ILE A 269 1.56 -34.50 18.95
CA ILE A 269 2.98 -34.89 19.11
C ILE A 269 3.70 -34.88 17.76
N GLU A 270 3.12 -35.48 16.72
CA GLU A 270 3.75 -35.53 15.39
C GLU A 270 3.87 -34.15 14.73
N ARG A 271 2.91 -33.26 14.97
CA ARG A 271 2.98 -31.86 14.51
C ARG A 271 4.15 -31.12 15.16
N ALA A 272 4.27 -31.20 16.48
CA ALA A 272 5.38 -30.58 17.22
C ALA A 272 6.75 -31.15 16.80
N LYS A 273 6.85 -32.46 16.53
CA LYS A 273 8.08 -33.06 15.97
C LYS A 273 8.41 -32.53 14.58
N LYS A 274 7.42 -32.40 13.69
CA LYS A 274 7.62 -31.84 12.34
C LYS A 274 8.06 -30.38 12.38
N GLU A 275 7.56 -29.58 13.31
CA GLU A 275 8.01 -28.21 13.58
C GLU A 275 9.51 -28.18 13.95
N ILE A 276 9.94 -29.04 14.88
CA ILE A 276 11.37 -29.16 15.27
C ILE A 276 12.24 -29.54 14.06
N VAL A 277 11.78 -30.46 13.20
CA VAL A 277 12.54 -30.89 12.00
C VAL A 277 12.61 -29.76 10.96
N LYS A 278 11.54 -28.99 10.75
CA LYS A 278 11.54 -27.83 9.85
C LYS A 278 12.50 -26.72 10.32
N GLN A 279 12.72 -26.59 11.62
CA GLN A 279 13.71 -25.67 12.19
C GLN A 279 15.16 -26.10 11.93
N ALA A 280 15.44 -27.32 11.43
CA ALA A 280 16.82 -27.75 11.14
C ALA A 280 17.36 -27.19 9.80
N ASP A 281 16.50 -26.65 8.93
CA ASP A 281 16.86 -26.15 7.60
C ASP A 281 16.76 -24.61 7.53
N LEU A 282 17.60 -23.92 8.32
CA LEU A 282 17.51 -22.47 8.55
C LEU A 282 18.69 -21.66 7.98
N SER A 283 19.14 -21.95 6.76
CA SER A 283 20.13 -21.07 6.09
C SER A 283 19.51 -19.73 5.63
N LEU A 284 18.28 -19.75 5.11
CA LEU A 284 17.58 -18.59 4.57
C LEU A 284 16.96 -17.68 5.65
N SER A 285 16.42 -18.29 6.72
CA SER A 285 15.79 -17.56 7.83
C SER A 285 16.80 -16.81 8.69
N ARG A 286 18.04 -17.32 8.77
CA ARG A 286 19.15 -16.66 9.47
C ARG A 286 19.58 -15.39 8.73
N SER A 287 19.71 -15.44 7.40
CA SER A 287 20.05 -14.24 6.62
C SER A 287 18.99 -13.15 6.71
N PHE A 288 17.70 -13.52 6.77
CA PHE A 288 16.61 -12.55 6.94
C PHE A 288 16.60 -11.95 8.35
N TYR A 289 16.82 -12.77 9.38
CA TYR A 289 16.90 -12.29 10.76
C TYR A 289 18.09 -11.34 10.97
N ASP A 290 19.26 -11.68 10.40
CA ASP A 290 20.46 -10.83 10.44
C ASP A 290 20.23 -9.50 9.71
N GLU A 291 19.51 -9.52 8.58
CA GLU A 291 19.13 -8.31 7.83
C GLU A 291 18.18 -7.42 8.66
N VAL A 292 17.17 -8.00 9.33
CA VAL A 292 16.19 -7.25 10.14
C VAL A 292 16.78 -6.74 11.46
N CYS A 293 17.61 -7.53 12.15
CA CYS A 293 18.25 -7.11 13.41
C CYS A 293 19.31 -6.02 13.19
N SER A 294 19.96 -5.98 12.02
CA SER A 294 20.85 -4.87 11.65
C SER A 294 20.12 -3.52 11.58
N LEU A 295 18.80 -3.54 11.40
CA LEU A 295 17.94 -2.35 11.26
C LEU A 295 17.28 -1.94 12.59
N ILE A 296 17.37 -2.76 13.65
CA ILE A 296 16.72 -2.51 14.94
C ILE A 296 17.70 -2.84 16.10
N PRO A 297 18.54 -1.88 16.54
CA PRO A 297 19.60 -2.12 17.54
C PRO A 297 19.10 -2.45 18.96
N SER A 298 17.79 -2.37 19.21
CA SER A 298 17.18 -2.66 20.52
C SER A 298 16.86 -4.14 20.74
N VAL A 299 17.09 -5.01 19.76
CA VAL A 299 16.87 -6.47 19.88
C VAL A 299 18.10 -7.10 20.53
N ASN A 300 18.04 -7.33 21.85
CA ASN A 300 19.12 -7.95 22.64
C ASN A 300 19.10 -9.50 22.64
N LYS A 301 18.42 -10.13 21.68
CA LYS A 301 18.28 -11.59 21.58
C LYS A 301 18.82 -12.06 20.24
N THR A 302 19.52 -13.18 20.23
CA THR A 302 20.10 -13.73 19.00
C THR A 302 19.07 -14.56 18.24
N PHE A 303 19.32 -14.82 16.96
CA PHE A 303 18.52 -15.79 16.18
C PHE A 303 18.54 -17.16 16.87
N GLU A 304 19.70 -17.51 17.43
CA GLU A 304 19.93 -18.73 18.18
C GLU A 304 19.06 -18.79 19.44
N ASP A 305 18.84 -17.67 20.14
CA ASP A 305 17.95 -17.60 21.29
C ASP A 305 16.48 -17.84 20.90
N MET A 306 16.04 -17.30 19.76
CA MET A 306 14.69 -17.51 19.24
C MET A 306 14.47 -18.97 18.81
N VAL A 307 15.44 -19.55 18.11
CA VAL A 307 15.42 -20.97 17.71
C VAL A 307 15.47 -21.88 18.94
N ALA A 308 16.29 -21.55 19.93
CA ALA A 308 16.37 -22.31 21.19
C ALA A 308 15.06 -22.22 21.99
N PHE A 309 14.44 -21.04 22.05
CA PHE A 309 13.15 -20.87 22.70
C PHE A 309 12.04 -21.67 22.02
N ASN A 310 11.96 -21.61 20.69
CA ASN A 310 10.95 -22.34 19.93
C ASN A 310 11.17 -23.86 20.04
N ARG A 311 12.43 -24.33 19.97
CA ARG A 311 12.76 -25.74 20.24
C ARG A 311 12.34 -26.17 21.64
N ALA A 312 12.69 -25.42 22.69
CA ALA A 312 12.32 -25.73 24.06
C ALA A 312 10.80 -25.72 24.26
N PHE A 313 10.08 -24.84 23.56
CA PHE A 313 8.63 -24.81 23.56
C PHE A 313 8.04 -26.09 22.95
N CYS A 314 8.49 -26.49 21.75
CA CYS A 314 8.04 -27.74 21.13
C CYS A 314 8.42 -28.98 21.95
N GLU A 315 9.60 -29.00 22.59
CA GLU A 315 10.02 -30.10 23.48
C GLU A 315 9.10 -30.21 24.71
N ASN A 316 8.74 -29.08 25.32
CA ASN A 316 7.80 -29.05 26.44
C ASN A 316 6.38 -29.48 26.00
N GLU A 317 5.94 -29.04 24.81
CA GLU A 317 4.67 -29.44 24.23
C GLU A 317 4.61 -30.96 23.99
N ILE A 318 5.69 -31.56 23.46
CA ILE A 318 5.80 -33.01 23.31
C ILE A 318 5.75 -33.72 24.66
N ALA A 319 6.48 -33.23 25.67
CA ALA A 319 6.51 -33.84 27.00
C ALA A 319 5.12 -33.82 27.66
N TYR A 320 4.42 -32.70 27.57
CA TYR A 320 3.05 -32.55 28.07
C TYR A 320 2.09 -33.55 27.38
N PHE A 321 2.09 -33.63 26.06
CA PHE A 321 1.21 -34.56 25.34
C PHE A 321 1.61 -36.03 25.55
N GLN A 322 2.89 -36.33 25.83
CA GLN A 322 3.30 -37.68 26.24
C GLN A 322 2.70 -38.07 27.60
N GLU A 323 2.67 -37.15 28.56
CA GLU A 323 2.06 -37.36 29.88
C GLU A 323 0.54 -37.59 29.75
N VAL A 324 -0.16 -36.73 29.00
CA VAL A 324 -1.58 -36.90 28.68
C VAL A 324 -1.85 -38.24 27.98
N GLY A 325 -0.95 -38.66 27.08
CA GLY A 325 -1.04 -39.95 26.39
C GLY A 325 -0.95 -41.14 27.34
N ALA A 326 -0.10 -41.06 28.36
CA ALA A 326 0.03 -42.11 29.38
C ALA A 326 -1.21 -42.22 30.27
N GLU A 327 -1.83 -41.09 30.62
CA GLU A 327 -3.09 -41.06 31.36
C GLU A 327 -4.23 -41.69 30.56
N LEU A 328 -4.39 -41.31 29.29
CA LEU A 328 -5.39 -41.87 28.37
C LEU A 328 -5.23 -43.38 28.18
N GLU A 329 -3.99 -43.86 28.06
CA GLU A 329 -3.71 -45.31 27.96
C GLU A 329 -4.12 -46.05 29.24
N SER A 330 -3.88 -45.47 30.42
CA SER A 330 -4.34 -46.03 31.69
C SER A 330 -5.87 -46.07 31.77
N GLU A 331 -6.56 -45.02 31.31
CA GLU A 331 -8.03 -45.00 31.20
C GLU A 331 -8.54 -46.10 30.25
N ARG A 332 -7.91 -46.25 29.07
CA ARG A 332 -8.26 -47.28 28.06
C ARG A 332 -8.19 -48.68 28.64
N VAL A 333 -7.09 -49.03 29.30
CA VAL A 333 -6.91 -50.35 29.94
C VAL A 333 -7.97 -50.58 31.01
N GLY A 334 -8.32 -49.54 31.79
CA GLY A 334 -9.38 -49.61 32.79
C GLY A 334 -10.77 -49.89 32.20
N ILE A 335 -11.14 -49.22 31.11
CA ILE A 335 -12.41 -49.46 30.42
C ILE A 335 -12.41 -50.85 29.75
N GLN A 336 -11.33 -51.26 29.10
CA GLN A 336 -11.21 -52.59 28.49
C GLN A 336 -11.38 -53.72 29.53
N ALA A 337 -10.81 -53.57 30.73
CA ALA A 337 -10.99 -54.52 31.81
C ALA A 337 -12.45 -54.59 32.31
N LYS A 338 -13.12 -53.43 32.44
CA LYS A 338 -14.56 -53.38 32.78
C LYS A 338 -15.42 -54.05 31.70
N LEU A 339 -15.10 -53.81 30.43
CA LEU A 339 -15.81 -54.35 29.28
C LEU A 339 -15.67 -55.88 29.23
N ALA A 340 -14.45 -56.40 29.43
CA ALA A 340 -14.20 -57.83 29.53
C ALA A 340 -14.91 -58.50 30.71
N ALA A 341 -14.89 -57.89 31.90
CA ALA A 341 -15.61 -58.40 33.07
C ALA A 341 -17.13 -58.40 32.85
N PHE A 342 -17.66 -57.31 32.27
CA PHE A 342 -19.08 -57.17 31.97
C PHE A 342 -19.57 -58.20 30.95
N SER A 343 -18.78 -58.48 29.91
CA SER A 343 -19.08 -59.51 28.91
C SER A 343 -19.14 -60.93 29.51
N VAL A 344 -18.28 -61.22 30.49
CA VAL A 344 -18.28 -62.52 31.19
C VAL A 344 -19.50 -62.64 32.12
N GLU A 345 -19.80 -61.59 32.90
CA GLU A 345 -20.89 -61.56 33.89
C GLU A 345 -22.27 -61.60 33.23
N ASN A 346 -22.44 -60.88 32.13
CA ASN A 346 -23.71 -60.81 31.38
C ASN A 346 -23.74 -61.76 30.18
N SER A 347 -22.85 -62.76 30.16
CA SER A 347 -22.71 -63.71 29.05
C SER A 347 -24.03 -64.37 28.70
N ARG A 348 -24.90 -64.73 29.66
CA ARG A 348 -26.24 -65.32 29.41
C ARG A 348 -27.21 -64.40 28.65
N TYR A 349 -27.08 -63.09 28.79
CA TYR A 349 -27.91 -62.09 28.10
C TYR A 349 -27.30 -61.67 26.76
N LEU A 350 -25.98 -61.83 26.62
CA LEU A 350 -25.21 -61.62 25.39
C LEU A 350 -25.15 -62.89 24.49
N SER A 351 -25.31 -64.09 25.06
CA SER A 351 -25.21 -65.41 24.41
C SER A 351 -26.54 -65.98 23.90
N LEU A 352 -27.64 -65.24 24.01
CA LEU A 352 -28.95 -65.59 23.41
C LEU A 352 -29.00 -65.26 21.90
N ILE A 353 -27.82 -65.19 21.30
CA ILE A 353 -27.53 -64.93 19.90
C ILE A 353 -26.47 -65.98 19.55
N ASP A 354 -26.70 -66.80 18.51
CA ASP A 354 -25.68 -67.75 18.04
C ASP A 354 -24.34 -67.02 17.83
N GLY A 355 -23.21 -67.69 18.07
CA GLY A 355 -21.88 -67.06 18.10
C GLY A 355 -21.54 -66.21 16.86
N ASP A 356 -22.09 -66.54 15.70
CA ASP A 356 -21.95 -65.75 14.47
C ASP A 356 -22.66 -64.38 14.57
N ALA A 357 -23.86 -64.32 15.13
CA ALA A 357 -24.67 -63.10 15.21
C ALA A 357 -24.21 -62.16 16.35
N MET A 358 -23.53 -62.66 17.39
CA MET A 358 -22.84 -61.79 18.36
C MET A 358 -21.60 -61.13 17.72
N SER A 359 -20.86 -61.86 16.88
CA SER A 359 -19.75 -61.27 16.11
C SER A 359 -20.25 -60.22 15.12
N GLU A 360 -21.41 -60.45 14.48
CA GLU A 360 -22.04 -59.48 13.57
C GLU A 360 -22.48 -58.22 14.32
N TYR A 361 -23.02 -58.37 15.54
CA TYR A 361 -23.38 -57.25 16.41
C TYR A 361 -22.16 -56.41 16.82
N GLU A 362 -21.06 -57.04 17.25
CA GLU A 362 -19.82 -56.34 17.61
C GLU A 362 -19.21 -55.60 16.41
N ASN A 363 -19.25 -56.22 15.22
CA ASN A 363 -18.77 -55.60 13.99
C ASN A 363 -19.62 -54.37 13.58
N LEU A 364 -20.95 -54.47 13.65
CA LEU A 364 -21.86 -53.36 13.34
C LEU A 364 -21.72 -52.21 14.35
N LEU A 365 -21.52 -52.53 15.64
CA LEU A 365 -21.29 -51.53 16.68
C LEU A 365 -19.96 -50.80 16.45
N GLY A 366 -18.89 -51.53 16.14
CA GLY A 366 -17.59 -50.95 15.78
C GLY A 366 -17.67 -50.08 14.53
N GLU A 367 -18.44 -50.48 13.52
CA GLU A 367 -18.70 -49.69 12.32
C GLU A 367 -19.43 -48.37 12.65
N CYS A 368 -20.46 -48.40 13.48
CA CYS A 368 -21.16 -47.20 13.94
C CYS A 368 -20.22 -46.22 14.67
N MET A 369 -19.35 -46.73 15.53
CA MET A 369 -18.40 -45.90 16.27
C MET A 369 -17.38 -45.23 15.35
N ARG A 370 -16.83 -45.98 14.39
CA ARG A 370 -15.92 -45.44 13.37
C ARG A 370 -16.59 -44.33 12.55
N LEU A 371 -17.82 -44.55 12.09
CA LEU A 371 -18.58 -43.56 11.31
C LEU A 371 -18.82 -42.28 12.13
N ARG A 372 -19.18 -42.41 13.42
CA ARG A 372 -19.35 -41.25 14.32
C ARG A 372 -18.04 -40.47 14.54
N GLN A 373 -16.91 -41.16 14.65
CA GLN A 373 -15.59 -40.52 14.77
C GLN A 373 -15.22 -39.72 13.51
N GLU A 374 -15.48 -40.27 12.32
CA GLU A 374 -15.26 -39.58 11.04
C GLU A 374 -16.18 -38.36 10.90
N MET A 375 -17.45 -38.46 11.32
CA MET A 375 -18.36 -37.32 11.38
C MET A 375 -17.87 -36.23 12.33
N GLY A 376 -17.35 -36.61 13.50
CA GLY A 376 -16.78 -35.67 14.48
C GLY A 376 -15.62 -34.86 13.88
N ARG A 377 -14.71 -35.55 13.17
CA ARG A 377 -13.59 -34.91 12.45
C ARG A 377 -14.07 -33.92 11.38
N ASN A 378 -15.01 -34.34 10.52
CA ASN A 378 -15.56 -33.45 9.49
C ASN A 378 -16.23 -32.21 10.09
N THR A 379 -16.97 -32.39 11.19
CA THR A 379 -17.67 -31.30 11.89
C THR A 379 -16.70 -30.28 12.49
N GLU A 380 -15.61 -30.75 13.10
CA GLU A 380 -14.59 -29.86 13.67
C GLU A 380 -13.93 -28.98 12.59
N VAL A 381 -13.61 -29.58 11.44
CA VAL A 381 -12.97 -28.86 10.35
C VAL A 381 -13.90 -27.81 9.75
N LEU A 382 -15.17 -28.15 9.53
CA LEU A 382 -16.20 -27.22 9.06
C LEU A 382 -16.42 -26.06 10.05
N SER A 383 -16.52 -26.36 11.35
CA SER A 383 -16.70 -25.34 12.39
C SER A 383 -15.55 -24.32 12.40
N THR A 384 -14.31 -24.80 12.22
CA THR A 384 -13.13 -23.93 12.19
C THR A 384 -13.14 -23.00 10.97
N LEU A 385 -13.52 -23.51 9.80
CA LEU A 385 -13.60 -22.71 8.57
C LEU A 385 -14.72 -21.65 8.65
N GLN A 386 -15.89 -22.02 9.18
CA GLN A 386 -16.97 -21.07 9.43
C GLN A 386 -16.54 -19.93 10.36
N GLY A 387 -15.76 -20.23 11.40
CA GLY A 387 -15.22 -19.20 12.30
C GLY A 387 -14.25 -18.22 11.61
N TYR A 388 -13.48 -18.66 10.61
CA TYR A 388 -12.68 -17.76 9.78
C TYR A 388 -13.58 -16.85 8.93
N ASP A 389 -14.59 -17.41 8.28
CA ASP A 389 -15.51 -16.66 7.41
C ASP A 389 -16.32 -15.62 8.17
N GLU A 390 -16.79 -15.92 9.38
CA GLU A 390 -17.49 -14.96 10.25
C GLU A 390 -16.58 -13.78 10.63
N ARG A 391 -15.33 -14.06 11.01
CA ARG A 391 -14.35 -13.02 11.34
C ARG A 391 -13.98 -12.17 10.13
N ILE A 392 -13.81 -12.80 8.95
CA ILE A 392 -13.58 -12.10 7.68
C ILE A 392 -14.75 -11.16 7.40
N LYS A 393 -16.00 -11.64 7.47
CA LYS A 393 -17.19 -10.80 7.28
C LYS A 393 -17.28 -9.65 8.27
N THR A 394 -16.91 -9.89 9.54
CA THR A 394 -16.89 -8.86 10.58
C THR A 394 -15.88 -7.76 10.24
N LEU A 395 -14.65 -8.13 9.88
CA LEU A 395 -13.62 -7.17 9.47
C LEU A 395 -14.01 -6.42 8.19
N GLU A 396 -14.59 -7.11 7.21
CA GLU A 396 -15.10 -6.49 5.99
C GLU A 396 -16.22 -5.47 6.30
N SER A 397 -17.12 -5.79 7.24
CA SER A 397 -18.14 -4.85 7.71
C SER A 397 -17.56 -3.65 8.47
N GLN A 398 -16.55 -3.85 9.32
CA GLN A 398 -15.88 -2.76 10.04
C GLN A 398 -15.14 -1.83 9.07
N ILE A 399 -14.43 -2.42 8.11
CA ILE A 399 -13.79 -1.66 7.03
C ILE A 399 -14.86 -0.90 6.25
N ALA A 400 -15.99 -1.54 5.90
CA ALA A 400 -17.09 -0.87 5.21
C ALA A 400 -17.62 0.35 6.00
N SER A 401 -17.86 0.19 7.31
CA SER A 401 -18.33 1.29 8.19
C SER A 401 -17.33 2.42 8.43
N LEU A 402 -16.04 2.17 8.26
CA LEU A 402 -14.98 3.17 8.37
C LEU A 402 -14.57 3.73 7.00
N SER A 403 -14.89 3.01 5.93
CA SER A 403 -14.71 3.44 4.56
C SER A 403 -15.90 4.30 4.11
N ASP A 404 -15.94 4.66 2.82
CA ASP A 404 -16.92 5.59 2.27
C ASP A 404 -18.39 5.27 2.66
N GLY A 405 -19.15 6.30 3.07
CA GLY A 405 -20.57 6.20 3.44
C GLY A 405 -20.88 5.71 4.86
N GLY A 406 -19.87 5.51 5.71
CA GLY A 406 -20.06 5.14 7.11
C GLY A 406 -20.33 6.31 8.05
N GLU A 407 -21.18 6.09 9.06
CA GLU A 407 -21.65 7.10 10.03
C GLU A 407 -20.50 7.87 10.72
N GLU A 408 -19.37 7.21 11.00
CA GLU A 408 -18.21 7.83 11.65
C GLU A 408 -17.53 8.87 10.74
N ARG A 409 -17.43 8.61 9.43
CA ARG A 409 -16.82 9.55 8.47
C ARG A 409 -17.76 10.71 8.15
N GLU A 410 -19.07 10.49 8.12
CA GLU A 410 -20.06 11.54 7.88
C GLU A 410 -20.10 12.60 9.00
N SER A 411 -19.76 12.23 10.23
CA SER A 411 -19.66 13.17 11.36
C SER A 411 -18.50 14.18 11.23
N SER A 412 -17.51 13.87 10.36
CA SER A 412 -16.34 14.72 10.04
C SER A 412 -16.52 15.59 8.78
N ASN A 413 -17.71 15.58 8.17
CA ASN A 413 -18.00 16.18 6.86
C ASN A 413 -17.70 17.68 6.71
N SER A 414 -17.50 18.44 7.79
CA SER A 414 -17.17 19.87 7.69
C SER A 414 -15.78 20.13 7.10
N SER A 415 -14.78 19.28 7.40
CA SER A 415 -13.38 19.62 7.11
C SER A 415 -13.06 19.70 5.61
N HIS A 416 -13.51 18.74 4.79
CA HIS A 416 -13.16 18.74 3.37
C HIS A 416 -13.96 19.79 2.57
N GLN A 417 -15.22 20.03 2.92
CA GLN A 417 -16.05 21.04 2.28
C GLN A 417 -15.49 22.44 2.58
N ASP A 418 -15.06 22.71 3.81
CA ASP A 418 -14.42 23.96 4.20
C ASP A 418 -13.12 24.19 3.42
N MET A 419 -12.30 23.14 3.24
CA MET A 419 -11.06 23.23 2.44
C MET A 419 -11.35 23.47 0.95
N MET A 420 -12.35 22.81 0.37
CA MET A 420 -12.78 23.08 -1.01
C MET A 420 -13.33 24.51 -1.16
N ASN A 421 -14.14 24.98 -0.21
CA ASN A 421 -14.66 26.36 -0.22
C ASN A 421 -13.52 27.38 -0.12
N SER A 422 -12.54 27.13 0.76
CA SER A 422 -11.34 27.96 0.95
C SER A 422 -10.47 28.00 -0.32
N PHE A 423 -10.29 26.86 -1.02
CA PHE A 423 -9.58 26.85 -2.30
C PHE A 423 -10.35 27.60 -3.40
N ASN A 424 -11.65 27.32 -3.54
CA ASN A 424 -12.49 27.92 -4.57
C ASN A 424 -12.69 29.43 -4.39
N TYR A 425 -12.53 29.94 -3.16
CA TYR A 425 -12.49 31.38 -2.89
C TYR A 425 -11.41 32.10 -3.73
N TYR A 426 -10.27 31.43 -4.00
CA TYR A 426 -9.22 31.96 -4.86
C TYR A 426 -9.38 31.49 -6.31
N PHE A 427 -9.63 30.19 -6.51
CA PHE A 427 -9.59 29.58 -7.84
C PHE A 427 -10.65 30.11 -8.79
N THR A 428 -11.91 30.21 -8.36
CA THR A 428 -13.01 30.61 -9.24
C THR A 428 -12.87 32.09 -9.68
N PRO A 429 -12.60 33.07 -8.79
CA PRO A 429 -12.40 34.46 -9.21
C PRO A 429 -11.16 34.66 -10.09
N MET A 430 -10.04 34.00 -9.78
CA MET A 430 -8.82 34.12 -10.60
C MET A 430 -9.02 33.56 -12.01
N ALA A 431 -9.70 32.41 -12.15
CA ALA A 431 -10.00 31.84 -13.45
C ALA A 431 -10.89 32.77 -14.28
N ASN A 432 -11.94 33.32 -13.66
CA ASN A 432 -12.85 34.25 -14.31
C ASN A 432 -12.15 35.54 -14.74
N ALA A 433 -11.15 36.00 -13.97
CA ALA A 433 -10.33 37.15 -14.34
C ALA A 433 -9.44 36.87 -15.54
N VAL A 434 -8.82 35.68 -15.61
CA VAL A 434 -7.89 35.30 -16.69
C VAL A 434 -8.64 35.05 -17.99
N ASN A 435 -9.49 34.03 -18.04
CA ASN A 435 -10.09 33.53 -19.28
C ASN A 435 -11.63 33.50 -19.27
N GLY A 436 -12.26 34.05 -18.23
CA GLY A 436 -13.73 34.14 -18.11
C GLY A 436 -14.41 32.88 -17.58
N GLU A 437 -13.67 31.79 -17.34
CA GLU A 437 -14.21 30.53 -16.83
C GLU A 437 -14.50 30.60 -15.32
N ARG A 438 -15.48 29.82 -14.85
CA ARG A 438 -15.84 29.74 -13.41
C ARG A 438 -15.75 28.31 -12.88
N PRO A 439 -14.57 27.70 -12.93
CA PRO A 439 -14.38 26.33 -12.46
C PRO A 439 -14.58 26.27 -10.93
N ILE A 440 -15.13 25.15 -10.47
CA ILE A 440 -15.23 24.83 -9.04
C ILE A 440 -14.56 23.47 -8.82
N LEU A 441 -13.56 23.43 -7.92
CA LEU A 441 -12.94 22.19 -7.47
C LEU A 441 -13.84 21.52 -6.43
N THR A 442 -14.07 20.23 -6.61
CA THR A 442 -14.87 19.38 -5.72
C THR A 442 -14.03 18.23 -5.24
N TYR A 443 -14.29 17.77 -4.01
CA TYR A 443 -13.63 16.60 -3.42
C TYR A 443 -14.61 15.43 -3.33
N SER A 444 -14.16 14.23 -3.66
CA SER A 444 -14.95 13.00 -3.59
C SER A 444 -14.54 12.15 -2.39
N THR A 445 -15.48 11.89 -1.48
CA THR A 445 -15.28 10.97 -0.35
C THR A 445 -15.16 9.51 -0.78
N ALA A 446 -15.64 9.18 -1.99
CA ALA A 446 -15.59 7.83 -2.55
C ALA A 446 -14.15 7.35 -2.79
N THR A 447 -13.75 6.31 -2.06
CA THR A 447 -12.37 5.79 -2.05
C THR A 447 -11.99 5.03 -3.33
N ASP A 448 -12.98 4.58 -4.08
CA ASP A 448 -12.85 3.94 -5.39
C ASP A 448 -12.80 4.96 -6.55
N LYS A 449 -13.01 6.25 -6.28
CA LYS A 449 -12.98 7.33 -7.26
C LYS A 449 -11.76 8.24 -7.07
N PHE A 450 -11.38 8.90 -8.15
CA PHE A 450 -10.34 9.92 -8.10
C PHE A 450 -10.79 11.08 -7.18
N PRO A 451 -9.92 11.59 -6.29
CA PRO A 451 -10.34 12.38 -5.13
C PRO A 451 -10.84 13.78 -5.46
N VAL A 452 -10.49 14.36 -6.60
CA VAL A 452 -10.92 15.72 -6.97
C VAL A 452 -11.43 15.82 -8.40
N ALA A 453 -12.41 16.70 -8.63
CA ALA A 453 -12.93 17.00 -9.97
C ALA A 453 -13.22 18.49 -10.11
N ILE A 454 -13.15 19.02 -11.33
CA ILE A 454 -13.52 20.40 -11.65
C ILE A 454 -14.83 20.39 -12.42
N THR A 455 -15.82 21.18 -11.98
CA THR A 455 -17.09 21.33 -12.69
C THR A 455 -16.94 22.19 -13.94
N ASP A 456 -17.80 21.96 -14.94
CA ASP A 456 -17.99 22.83 -16.12
C ASP A 456 -16.80 23.04 -17.07
N LEU A 457 -15.95 22.04 -17.30
CA LEU A 457 -14.86 22.11 -18.32
C LEU A 457 -15.22 21.56 -19.71
N ASN A 458 -16.50 21.26 -19.97
CA ASN A 458 -16.94 20.67 -21.23
C ASN A 458 -16.92 21.72 -22.36
N GLY A 459 -16.02 21.55 -23.33
CA GLY A 459 -15.93 22.40 -24.54
C GLY A 459 -14.87 23.51 -24.51
N SER A 460 -14.10 23.65 -23.42
CA SER A 460 -13.01 24.64 -23.32
C SER A 460 -11.84 24.32 -24.28
N SER A 461 -11.22 25.34 -24.88
CA SER A 461 -10.06 25.14 -25.76
C SER A 461 -8.82 24.62 -25.01
N THR A 462 -7.85 24.03 -25.72
CA THR A 462 -6.56 23.60 -25.14
C THR A 462 -5.79 24.77 -24.50
N GLY A 463 -5.86 25.97 -25.09
CA GLY A 463 -5.25 27.19 -24.54
C GLY A 463 -5.88 27.59 -23.21
N THR A 464 -7.22 27.59 -23.16
CA THR A 464 -8.02 27.88 -21.95
C THR A 464 -7.72 26.89 -20.83
N ARG A 465 -7.59 25.59 -21.13
CA ARG A 465 -7.22 24.57 -20.13
C ARG A 465 -5.81 24.79 -19.56
N LYS A 466 -4.87 25.26 -20.38
CA LYS A 466 -3.50 25.57 -19.94
C LYS A 466 -3.45 26.84 -19.09
N SER A 467 -4.23 27.87 -19.41
CA SER A 467 -4.36 29.03 -18.53
C SER A 467 -5.03 28.67 -17.21
N LEU A 468 -6.04 27.78 -17.22
CA LEU A 468 -6.64 27.24 -15.99
C LEU A 468 -5.64 26.47 -15.12
N LEU A 469 -4.69 25.74 -15.70
CA LEU A 469 -3.63 25.07 -14.94
C LEU A 469 -2.71 26.05 -14.20
N ALA A 470 -2.28 27.11 -14.88
CA ALA A 470 -1.50 28.17 -14.25
C ALA A 470 -2.27 28.80 -13.09
N VAL A 471 -3.55 29.11 -13.33
CA VAL A 471 -4.44 29.66 -12.30
C VAL A 471 -4.65 28.69 -11.13
N TYR A 472 -4.82 27.39 -11.39
CA TYR A 472 -4.99 26.37 -10.36
C TYR A 472 -3.79 26.36 -9.40
N ASP A 473 -2.57 26.30 -9.95
CA ASP A 473 -1.36 26.25 -9.13
C ASP A 473 -1.13 27.57 -8.38
N LEU A 474 -1.40 28.74 -8.99
CA LEU A 474 -1.32 30.04 -8.31
C LEU A 474 -2.38 30.18 -7.20
N SER A 475 -3.59 29.67 -7.43
CA SER A 475 -4.67 29.64 -6.43
C SER A 475 -4.31 28.74 -5.26
N TYR A 476 -3.65 27.61 -5.52
CA TYR A 476 -3.15 26.72 -4.48
C TYR A 476 -2.14 27.42 -3.57
N GLN A 477 -1.31 28.31 -4.11
CA GLN A 477 -0.33 29.07 -3.31
C GLN A 477 -1.04 29.97 -2.29
N GLU A 478 -2.02 30.77 -2.73
CA GLU A 478 -2.81 31.61 -1.82
C GLU A 478 -3.61 30.77 -0.81
N PHE A 479 -4.24 29.68 -1.28
CA PHE A 479 -4.93 28.72 -0.41
C PHE A 479 -3.99 28.16 0.68
N ALA A 480 -2.79 27.73 0.32
CA ALA A 480 -1.83 27.18 1.27
C ALA A 480 -1.34 28.25 2.26
N ILE A 481 -1.18 29.51 1.83
CA ILE A 481 -0.89 30.63 2.76
C ILE A 481 -2.03 30.82 3.75
N ALA A 482 -3.27 30.93 3.24
CA ALA A 482 -4.45 31.23 4.04
C ALA A 482 -4.73 30.15 5.09
N ASN A 483 -4.53 28.88 4.73
CA ASN A 483 -4.76 27.73 5.60
C ASN A 483 -3.49 27.28 6.35
N LYS A 484 -2.37 28.02 6.23
CA LYS A 484 -1.08 27.72 6.90
C LYS A 484 -0.53 26.32 6.60
N ILE A 485 -0.77 25.83 5.38
CA ILE A 485 -0.24 24.56 4.89
C ILE A 485 1.22 24.78 4.49
N GLU A 486 2.10 23.91 4.97
CA GLU A 486 3.52 23.95 4.64
C GLU A 486 3.77 23.32 3.27
N ALA A 487 4.18 24.16 2.32
CA ALA A 487 4.40 23.78 0.93
C ALA A 487 5.41 24.74 0.27
N PRO A 488 6.08 24.32 -0.82
CA PRO A 488 6.95 25.20 -1.59
C PRO A 488 6.21 26.45 -2.09
N ARG A 489 6.84 27.62 -1.92
CA ARG A 489 6.37 28.91 -2.45
C ARG A 489 6.78 29.16 -3.90
N PHE A 490 6.84 28.10 -4.69
CA PHE A 490 7.14 28.18 -6.11
C PHE A 490 6.30 27.20 -6.91
N VAL A 491 6.12 27.51 -8.18
CA VAL A 491 5.50 26.64 -9.18
C VAL A 491 6.36 26.68 -10.43
N VAL A 492 6.68 25.51 -10.99
CA VAL A 492 7.48 25.34 -12.20
C VAL A 492 6.59 24.77 -13.31
N GLN A 493 6.39 25.49 -14.40
CA GLN A 493 5.50 25.07 -15.50
C GLN A 493 6.17 25.12 -16.87
N GLY A 494 6.17 23.98 -17.57
CA GLY A 494 6.55 23.87 -18.98
C GLY A 494 5.36 23.90 -19.94
N VAL A 495 4.13 23.70 -19.44
CA VAL A 495 2.95 23.46 -20.29
C VAL A 495 2.27 24.74 -20.78
N VAL A 496 2.58 25.88 -20.16
CA VAL A 496 2.02 27.22 -20.45
C VAL A 496 2.64 27.85 -21.72
N GLU A 497 3.61 27.19 -22.35
CA GLU A 497 4.37 27.71 -23.50
C GLU A 497 3.48 28.27 -24.64
N ASN A 498 2.26 27.72 -24.83
CA ASN A 498 1.32 28.10 -25.89
C ASN A 498 0.09 28.88 -25.41
N VAL A 499 0.06 29.37 -24.16
CA VAL A 499 -1.05 30.20 -23.68
C VAL A 499 -1.13 31.50 -24.48
N GLU A 500 -2.36 32.00 -24.70
CA GLU A 500 -2.60 33.23 -25.43
C GLU A 500 -1.99 34.44 -24.70
N GLY A 501 -1.52 35.44 -25.46
CA GLY A 501 -0.80 36.57 -24.88
C GLY A 501 -1.60 37.34 -23.81
N GLU A 502 -2.90 37.55 -24.02
CA GLU A 502 -3.75 38.26 -23.06
C GLU A 502 -3.89 37.49 -21.73
N ASP A 503 -4.15 36.18 -21.82
CA ASP A 503 -4.21 35.29 -20.66
C ASP A 503 -2.86 35.26 -19.92
N LEU A 504 -1.75 35.15 -20.67
CA LEU A 504 -0.40 35.16 -20.12
C LEU A 504 -0.14 36.42 -19.30
N LYS A 505 -0.51 37.60 -19.81
CA LYS A 505 -0.37 38.86 -19.07
C LYS A 505 -1.11 38.82 -17.73
N LYS A 506 -2.37 38.38 -17.73
CA LYS A 506 -3.17 38.29 -16.51
C LYS A 506 -2.59 37.29 -15.51
N ILE A 507 -2.08 36.15 -15.98
CA ILE A 507 -1.38 35.15 -15.15
C ILE A 507 -0.13 35.75 -14.51
N VAL A 508 0.67 36.49 -15.30
CA VAL A 508 1.88 37.17 -14.81
C VAL A 508 1.52 38.23 -13.77
N ASP A 509 0.48 39.03 -14.00
CA ASP A 509 0.00 40.04 -13.06
C ASP A 509 -0.44 39.39 -11.72
N ILE A 510 -1.17 38.27 -11.78
CA ILE A 510 -1.53 37.48 -10.59
C ILE A 510 -0.26 36.98 -9.88
N ALA A 511 0.65 36.34 -10.60
CA ALA A 511 1.88 35.80 -10.03
C ALA A 511 2.72 36.87 -9.32
N ASN A 512 2.81 38.07 -9.88
CA ASN A 512 3.52 39.21 -9.29
C ASN A 512 2.81 39.81 -8.07
N SER A 513 1.51 39.59 -7.92
CA SER A 513 0.70 40.10 -6.81
C SER A 513 0.67 39.20 -5.57
N ILE A 514 1.05 37.91 -5.73
CA ILE A 514 0.98 36.92 -4.66
C ILE A 514 2.37 36.56 -4.13
N ASN A 515 2.43 35.88 -2.97
CA ASN A 515 3.71 35.48 -2.37
C ASN A 515 4.21 34.14 -2.92
N CYS A 516 4.52 34.10 -4.23
CA CYS A 516 4.97 32.90 -4.95
C CYS A 516 6.07 33.24 -5.97
N GLN A 517 6.88 32.24 -6.35
CA GLN A 517 7.70 32.26 -7.57
C GLN A 517 7.03 31.44 -8.68
N PHE A 518 6.64 32.10 -9.75
CA PHE A 518 6.07 31.43 -10.92
C PHE A 518 7.16 31.27 -11.99
N ILE A 519 7.78 30.10 -12.06
CA ILE A 519 8.88 29.76 -12.97
C ILE A 519 8.31 29.10 -14.22
N VAL A 520 8.42 29.76 -15.37
CA VAL A 520 7.68 29.33 -16.56
C VAL A 520 8.51 29.48 -17.84
N ALA A 521 8.45 28.46 -18.70
CA ALA A 521 8.98 28.53 -20.05
C ALA A 521 7.92 29.12 -21.00
N VAL A 522 8.29 30.17 -21.75
CA VAL A 522 7.37 30.91 -22.63
C VAL A 522 8.02 31.12 -24.00
N LEU A 523 7.24 30.98 -25.08
CA LEU A 523 7.67 31.41 -26.42
C LEU A 523 7.80 32.92 -26.47
N LYS A 524 8.87 33.41 -27.09
CA LYS A 524 9.04 34.85 -27.30
C LYS A 524 7.87 35.48 -28.05
N GLU A 525 7.32 34.81 -29.06
CA GLU A 525 6.12 35.24 -29.78
C GLU A 525 4.90 35.47 -28.85
N LYS A 526 4.69 34.59 -27.86
CA LYS A 526 3.59 34.73 -26.88
C LYS A 526 3.86 35.87 -25.91
N LEU A 527 5.12 36.06 -25.53
CA LEU A 527 5.52 37.17 -24.68
C LEU A 527 5.34 38.51 -25.39
N ASP A 528 5.67 38.62 -26.68
CA ASP A 528 5.50 39.87 -27.42
C ASP A 528 4.04 40.18 -27.74
N SER A 529 3.22 39.14 -28.00
CA SER A 529 1.78 39.31 -28.18
C SER A 529 1.00 39.55 -26.87
N SER A 530 1.65 39.43 -25.70
CA SER A 530 1.02 39.63 -24.39
C SER A 530 0.71 41.07 -24.03
N GLN A 531 1.28 42.04 -24.76
CA GLN A 531 1.22 43.46 -24.42
C GLN A 531 1.82 43.81 -23.04
N ILE A 532 2.66 42.93 -22.49
CA ILE A 532 3.52 43.26 -21.35
C ILE A 532 4.61 44.21 -21.85
N PRO A 533 4.83 45.37 -21.21
CA PRO A 533 5.90 46.31 -21.58
C PRO A 533 7.29 45.64 -21.61
N GLN A 534 8.13 45.98 -22.59
CA GLN A 534 9.44 45.33 -22.79
C GLN A 534 10.32 45.38 -21.54
N ASN A 535 10.37 46.53 -20.85
CA ASN A 535 11.11 46.68 -19.60
C ASN A 535 10.62 45.71 -18.49
N ALA A 536 9.32 45.44 -18.43
CA ALA A 536 8.77 44.48 -17.49
C ALA A 536 9.15 43.05 -17.92
N GLN A 537 9.06 42.72 -19.22
CA GLN A 537 9.52 41.43 -19.74
C GLN A 537 10.99 41.18 -19.39
N ASP A 538 11.86 42.17 -19.63
CA ASP A 538 13.30 42.08 -19.37
C ASP A 538 13.58 41.86 -17.87
N SER A 539 12.83 42.54 -17.00
CA SER A 539 12.98 42.38 -15.54
C SER A 539 12.54 41.02 -15.01
N MET A 540 11.61 40.35 -15.70
CA MET A 540 11.09 39.03 -15.34
C MET A 540 11.84 37.89 -16.05
N CYS A 541 12.58 38.18 -17.11
CA CYS A 541 13.33 37.19 -17.88
C CYS A 541 14.61 36.80 -17.13
N ILE A 542 14.57 35.65 -16.46
CA ILE A 542 15.70 35.13 -15.68
C ILE A 542 16.68 34.31 -16.53
N LEU A 543 16.24 33.84 -17.70
CA LEU A 543 17.06 33.05 -18.61
C LEU A 543 16.58 33.20 -20.05
N GLU A 544 17.45 33.71 -20.90
CA GLU A 544 17.27 33.76 -22.35
C GLU A 544 18.20 32.75 -23.03
N LEU A 545 17.66 31.90 -23.90
CA LEU A 545 18.40 30.84 -24.59
C LEU A 545 18.34 31.02 -26.12
N SER A 546 19.44 30.72 -26.79
CA SER A 546 19.52 30.77 -28.26
C SER A 546 20.26 29.55 -28.82
N LYS A 547 20.36 29.45 -30.15
CA LYS A 547 21.16 28.39 -30.80
C LYS A 547 22.65 28.54 -30.46
N GLN A 548 23.12 29.78 -30.33
CA GLN A 548 24.51 30.15 -30.07
C GLN A 548 24.83 30.17 -28.57
N ASP A 549 23.84 30.42 -27.71
CA ASP A 549 23.98 30.44 -26.25
C ASP A 549 22.96 29.50 -25.59
N LYS A 550 23.32 28.21 -25.52
CA LYS A 550 22.52 27.14 -24.92
C LYS A 550 22.78 27.03 -23.42
N LEU A 551 21.98 26.23 -22.72
CA LEU A 551 22.06 26.09 -21.25
C LEU A 551 23.47 25.75 -20.72
N PHE A 552 24.17 24.79 -21.34
CA PHE A 552 25.48 24.30 -20.90
C PHE A 552 26.67 24.71 -21.78
N GLN A 553 26.44 25.50 -22.83
CA GLN A 553 27.49 25.95 -23.75
C GLN A 553 27.12 27.26 -24.44
N GLY A 554 28.12 28.03 -24.86
CA GLY A 554 27.94 29.29 -25.57
C GLY A 554 28.65 30.46 -24.89
N PRO A 555 28.54 31.66 -25.48
CA PRO A 555 29.31 32.84 -25.07
C PRO A 555 29.21 33.16 -23.58
N THR A 556 28.02 33.06 -22.98
CA THR A 556 27.82 33.38 -21.56
C THR A 556 28.48 32.36 -20.65
N VAL A 557 28.39 31.07 -20.99
CA VAL A 557 29.04 29.99 -20.23
C VAL A 557 30.55 30.13 -20.30
N GLU A 558 31.09 30.39 -21.48
CA GLU A 558 32.53 30.56 -21.73
C GLU A 558 33.09 31.81 -21.07
N ALA A 559 32.37 32.94 -21.10
CA ALA A 559 32.78 34.17 -20.44
C ALA A 559 32.97 33.96 -18.93
N ASN A 560 32.02 33.28 -18.29
CA ASN A 560 32.08 32.97 -16.87
C ASN A 560 33.18 31.94 -16.51
N GLU A 561 33.52 31.03 -17.42
CA GLU A 561 34.67 30.11 -17.24
C GLU A 561 36.00 30.84 -17.31
N ARG A 562 36.16 31.78 -18.26
CA ARG A 562 37.39 32.59 -18.40
C ARG A 562 37.57 33.56 -17.24
N GLY A 563 36.49 34.13 -16.72
CA GLY A 563 36.53 35.07 -15.57
C GLY A 563 37.03 34.45 -14.26
N ARG A 564 36.91 33.13 -14.07
CA ARG A 564 37.42 32.43 -12.89
C ARG A 564 38.86 31.88 -13.04
N GLY A 565 39.42 31.86 -14.25
CA GLY A 565 40.80 31.41 -14.49
C GLY A 565 41.88 32.44 -14.18
N LEU A 566 41.49 33.64 -13.73
CA LEU A 566 42.37 34.77 -13.39
C LEU A 566 42.35 35.12 -11.89
N GLY A 567 41.75 34.26 -11.05
CA GLY A 567 41.63 34.44 -9.59
C GLY A 567 42.51 33.49 -8.80
#